data_AF-A0A2N9GR19-F1
#
_entry.id   AF-A0A2N9GR19-F1
#
_cell.length_a   1.000
_cell.length_b   1.000
_cell.length_c   1.000
_cell.angle_alpha   90.00
_cell.angle_beta   90.00
_cell.angle_gamma   90.00
#
_symmetry.space_group_name_H-M   'P 1'
#
loop_
_entity.id
_entity.type
_entity.pdbx_description
1 polymer ?
#
loop_
_entity_poly.entity_id
_entity_poly.type
_entity_poly.pdbx_seq_one_letter_code
_entity_poly.pdbx_strand_id
1 'polypeptide(L)'
;MALQAPPLLLSRNPPWHAPLSEKPADSSLSTGATVGLYLPSSPTNFNLHRSLAQELNCPQSYGYKPLTTLSLSITESESAPPSNSKPSDGSNSTLPNWVNGPVRSPRTIGTRETTAQVHPQLFTRTLISKAIENYGVEVVIRKLESVEVEETQESRVRSVVLNRGRVINSDMVVLARRKC
;
A
#
# COMPACT_ATOMS: atom_id res chain seq x y z
N MET A 1 13.52 37.78 0.46
CA MET A 1 13.82 36.36 0.72
C MET A 1 12.66 35.78 1.50
N ALA A 2 11.73 35.10 0.83
CA ALA A 2 10.58 34.48 1.48
C ALA A 2 10.99 33.12 2.03
N LEU A 3 10.88 32.94 3.35
CA LEU A 3 11.00 31.66 4.02
C LEU A 3 9.73 30.86 3.74
N GLN A 4 9.84 29.91 2.80
CA GLN A 4 8.78 28.94 2.54
C GLN A 4 8.68 28.03 3.78
N ALA A 5 7.57 28.09 4.51
CA ALA A 5 7.31 27.16 5.61
C ALA A 5 7.26 25.71 5.07
N PRO A 6 7.90 24.74 5.76
CA PRO A 6 7.90 23.36 5.32
C PRO A 6 6.48 22.76 5.34
N PRO A 7 6.09 21.95 4.34
CA PRO A 7 4.77 21.34 4.31
C PRO A 7 4.64 20.32 5.45
N LEU A 8 3.58 20.46 6.25
CA LEU A 8 3.30 19.59 7.39
C LEU A 8 2.39 18.42 6.97
N LEU A 9 2.81 17.19 7.28
CA LEU A 9 2.00 15.99 7.05
C LEU A 9 1.38 15.52 8.37
N LEU A 10 0.05 15.68 8.49
CA LEU A 10 -0.72 15.26 9.67
C LEU A 10 -1.28 13.86 9.44
N SER A 11 -0.80 12.88 10.21
CA SER A 11 -1.33 11.51 10.24
C SER A 11 -2.13 11.29 11.52
N ARG A 12 -3.27 10.58 11.46
CA ARG A 12 -4.01 10.16 12.67
C ARG A 12 -3.51 8.77 13.10
N ASN A 13 -3.17 8.67 14.38
CA ASN A 13 -2.70 7.46 15.09
C ASN A 13 -3.48 6.18 14.75
N PRO A 14 -2.81 5.07 14.37
CA PRO A 14 -3.22 3.70 14.70
C PRO A 14 -2.69 3.33 16.10
N PRO A 15 -3.28 2.36 16.81
CA PRO A 15 -2.85 1.99 18.16
C PRO A 15 -1.53 1.21 18.10
N TRP A 16 -0.40 1.86 18.42
CA TRP A 16 0.93 1.20 18.49
C TRP A 16 1.50 1.26 19.91
N HIS A 17 0.75 0.75 20.88
CA HIS A 17 1.28 0.45 22.21
C HIS A 17 1.10 -1.04 22.50
N ALA A 18 2.15 -1.83 22.28
CA ALA A 18 2.37 -3.07 23.01
C ALA A 18 3.90 -3.22 23.21
N PRO A 19 4.38 -3.27 24.46
CA PRO A 19 5.79 -3.54 24.74
C PRO A 19 6.11 -5.00 24.41
N LEU A 20 7.31 -5.22 23.84
CA LEU A 20 7.93 -6.53 23.66
C LEU A 20 8.06 -7.23 25.02
N SER A 21 7.33 -8.33 25.20
CA SER A 21 7.60 -9.34 26.23
C SER A 21 7.35 -10.71 25.61
N GLU A 22 8.44 -11.41 25.29
CA GLU A 22 8.38 -12.81 24.89
C GLU A 22 7.96 -13.70 26.06
N LYS A 23 6.86 -14.45 25.92
CA LYS A 23 6.66 -15.81 26.47
C LYS A 23 5.38 -16.46 25.88
N PRO A 24 5.22 -17.79 25.95
CA PRO A 24 5.02 -18.62 24.77
C PRO A 24 3.60 -19.16 24.62
N ALA A 25 3.32 -19.60 23.39
CA ALA A 25 2.30 -20.55 22.95
C ALA A 25 0.95 -20.48 23.68
N ASP A 26 0.03 -19.70 23.10
CA ASP A 26 -1.36 -20.16 23.07
C ASP A 26 -2.01 -19.83 21.71
N SER A 27 -2.71 -20.83 21.21
CA SER A 27 -3.26 -20.94 19.88
C SER A 27 -4.53 -20.11 19.76
N SER A 28 -4.50 -19.06 18.94
CA SER A 28 -5.60 -18.54 18.11
C SER A 28 -5.44 -17.05 17.91
N LEU A 29 -4.84 -16.63 16.78
CA LEU A 29 -5.10 -15.36 16.11
C LEU A 29 -4.28 -15.36 14.81
N SER A 30 -5.00 -15.41 13.69
CA SER A 30 -4.49 -15.26 12.33
C SER A 30 -3.76 -13.93 12.20
N THR A 31 -2.46 -13.93 12.45
CA THR A 31 -1.57 -12.81 12.09
C THR A 31 -1.25 -12.98 10.61
N GLY A 32 -2.21 -12.56 9.77
CA GLY A 32 -2.12 -12.67 8.33
C GLY A 32 -1.00 -11.80 7.78
N ALA A 33 0.02 -12.44 7.22
CA ALA A 33 0.97 -11.83 6.30
C ALA A 33 0.20 -11.27 5.09
N THR A 34 -0.23 -10.01 5.17
CA THR A 34 -0.86 -9.33 4.03
C THR A 34 0.22 -9.02 3.00
N VAL A 35 0.40 -9.91 2.02
CA VAL A 35 1.10 -9.58 0.79
C VAL A 35 0.16 -8.67 -0.02
N GLY A 36 0.47 -7.38 -0.04
CA GLY A 36 -0.26 -6.41 -0.85
C GLY A 36 0.02 -6.65 -2.34
N LEU A 37 -0.90 -7.31 -3.04
CA LEU A 37 -0.88 -7.33 -4.50
C LEU A 37 -1.37 -5.95 -4.98
N TYR A 38 -0.47 -5.13 -5.52
CA TYR A 38 -0.87 -3.87 -6.13
C TYR A 38 -1.21 -4.15 -7.58
N LEU A 39 -2.51 -4.18 -7.87
CA LEU A 39 -3.04 -4.12 -9.23
C LEU A 39 -3.39 -2.66 -9.52
N PRO A 40 -2.47 -1.86 -10.07
CA PRO A 40 -2.82 -0.50 -10.47
C PRO A 40 -3.93 -0.57 -11.52
N SER A 41 -5.03 0.13 -11.25
CA SER A 41 -6.16 0.25 -12.17
C SER A 41 -5.85 1.08 -13.43
N SER A 42 -4.64 1.65 -13.54
CA SER A 42 -4.18 2.36 -14.74
C SER A 42 -2.67 2.23 -14.96
N PRO A 43 -2.20 2.20 -16.23
CA PRO A 43 -0.77 2.18 -16.56
C PRO A 43 0.01 3.38 -16.01
N THR A 44 -0.62 4.56 -15.97
CA THR A 44 -0.02 5.79 -15.44
C THR A 44 0.37 5.64 -13.97
N ASN A 45 -0.50 5.04 -13.16
CA ASN A 45 -0.27 4.83 -11.75
C ASN A 45 0.84 3.79 -11.51
N PHE A 46 0.91 2.74 -12.34
CA PHE A 46 2.01 1.77 -12.28
C PHE A 46 3.37 2.42 -12.56
N ASN A 47 3.46 3.23 -13.61
CA ASN A 47 4.70 3.91 -13.99
C ASN A 47 5.17 4.85 -12.88
N LEU A 48 4.26 5.56 -12.21
CA LEU A 48 4.60 6.36 -11.03
C LEU A 48 5.22 5.51 -9.92
N HIS A 49 4.60 4.38 -9.56
CA HIS A 49 5.13 3.46 -8.56
C HIS A 49 6.48 2.85 -8.96
N ARG A 50 6.71 2.62 -10.26
CA ARG A 50 7.99 2.14 -10.80
C ARG A 50 9.09 3.20 -10.70
N SER A 51 8.81 4.44 -11.08
CA SER A 51 9.78 5.54 -10.97
C SER A 51 10.16 5.79 -9.51
N LEU A 52 9.17 5.84 -8.60
CA LEU A 52 9.42 5.91 -7.16
C LEU A 52 10.23 4.71 -6.64
N ALA A 53 10.01 3.52 -7.21
CA ALA A 53 10.76 2.33 -6.85
C ALA A 53 12.26 2.45 -7.16
N GLN A 54 12.61 3.17 -8.22
CA GLN A 54 13.99 3.43 -8.61
C GLN A 54 14.63 4.51 -7.72
N GLU A 55 13.87 5.56 -7.39
CA GLU A 55 14.37 6.69 -6.60
C GLU A 55 14.66 6.32 -5.13
N LEU A 56 13.83 5.51 -4.47
CA LEU A 56 13.97 5.22 -3.04
C LEU A 56 14.64 3.86 -2.74
N ASN A 57 15.36 3.28 -3.71
CA ASN A 57 16.06 1.99 -3.62
C ASN A 57 15.16 0.84 -3.13
N CYS A 58 13.99 0.75 -3.73
CA CYS A 58 12.82 0.13 -3.11
C CYS A 58 12.73 -1.39 -3.08
N PRO A 59 13.40 -2.16 -3.96
CA PRO A 59 13.48 -3.60 -3.79
C PRO A 59 14.01 -4.00 -2.41
N GLN A 60 14.94 -3.19 -1.86
CA GLN A 60 15.52 -3.40 -0.54
C GLN A 60 14.70 -2.72 0.56
N SER A 61 14.17 -1.51 0.31
CA SER A 61 13.48 -0.71 1.34
C SER A 61 12.05 -1.19 1.67
N TYR A 62 11.26 -1.61 0.67
CA TYR A 62 9.86 -2.00 0.89
C TYR A 62 9.36 -3.15 -0.01
N GLY A 63 10.29 -3.91 -0.61
CA GLY A 63 9.98 -5.14 -1.32
C GLY A 63 9.20 -4.93 -2.62
N TYR A 64 9.44 -3.83 -3.34
CA TYR A 64 8.86 -3.64 -4.67
C TYR A 64 9.32 -4.75 -5.62
N LYS A 65 8.39 -5.60 -6.08
CA LYS A 65 8.70 -6.76 -6.92
C LYS A 65 7.73 -6.85 -8.11
N PRO A 66 8.17 -6.50 -9.33
CA PRO A 66 7.40 -6.73 -10.55
C PRO A 66 7.21 -8.22 -10.80
N LEU A 67 5.98 -8.64 -11.09
CA LEU A 67 5.64 -10.05 -11.29
C LEU A 67 4.56 -10.23 -12.37
N THR A 68 4.52 -11.42 -12.95
CA THR A 68 3.43 -11.84 -13.85
C THR A 68 2.31 -12.42 -13.01
N THR A 69 1.08 -11.94 -13.22
CA THR A 69 -0.10 -12.35 -12.45
C THR A 69 -1.02 -13.19 -13.33
N LEU A 70 -1.46 -14.34 -12.82
CA LEU A 70 -2.39 -15.24 -13.49
C LEU A 70 -3.74 -15.24 -12.77
N SER A 71 -4.82 -15.36 -13.54
CA SER A 71 -6.15 -15.69 -13.05
C SER A 71 -6.52 -17.07 -13.56
N LEU A 72 -7.01 -17.92 -12.67
CA LEU A 72 -7.39 -19.29 -12.97
C LEU A 72 -8.61 -19.67 -12.12
N SER A 73 -9.42 -20.61 -12.62
CA SER A 73 -10.59 -21.12 -11.91
C SER A 73 -10.41 -22.61 -11.66
N ILE A 74 -10.77 -23.07 -10.47
CA ILE A 74 -10.68 -24.47 -10.07
C ILE A 74 -12.11 -24.93 -9.78
N THR A 75 -12.49 -26.08 -10.34
CA THR A 75 -13.75 -26.74 -10.01
C THR A 75 -13.43 -28.02 -9.29
N GLU A 76 -13.72 -28.07 -8.00
CA GLU A 76 -13.61 -29.29 -7.19
C GLU A 76 -14.79 -30.21 -7.57
N SER A 77 -14.49 -31.46 -7.92
CA SER A 77 -15.52 -32.47 -8.24
C SER A 77 -15.34 -33.65 -7.30
N GLU A 78 -16.32 -33.90 -6.43
CA GLU A 78 -16.32 -35.02 -5.46
C GLU A 78 -16.41 -36.40 -6.13
N SER A 79 -16.67 -36.46 -7.44
CA SER A 79 -16.89 -37.69 -8.21
C SER A 79 -16.08 -37.74 -9.51
N ALA A 80 -14.76 -37.53 -9.43
CA ALA A 80 -13.88 -37.88 -10.54
C ALA A 80 -13.42 -39.35 -10.37
N PRO A 81 -13.57 -40.25 -11.36
CA PRO A 81 -12.85 -41.53 -11.34
C PRO A 81 -11.35 -41.24 -11.29
N PRO A 82 -10.48 -42.18 -10.84
CA PRO A 82 -9.04 -41.97 -10.83
C PRO A 82 -8.60 -41.66 -12.26
N SER A 83 -8.40 -40.37 -12.53
CA SER A 83 -8.17 -39.89 -13.87
C SER A 83 -6.71 -40.18 -14.20
N ASN A 84 -6.49 -41.37 -14.75
CA ASN A 84 -5.35 -41.68 -15.61
C ASN A 84 -5.34 -40.84 -16.91
N SER A 85 -6.08 -39.72 -16.96
CA SER A 85 -5.81 -38.67 -17.92
C SER A 85 -4.48 -38.05 -17.54
N LYS A 86 -3.42 -38.60 -18.13
CA LYS A 86 -2.18 -37.86 -18.36
C LYS A 86 -2.56 -36.41 -18.70
N PRO A 87 -1.88 -35.40 -18.14
CA PRO A 87 -2.07 -34.03 -18.62
C PRO A 87 -1.90 -34.10 -20.13
N SER A 88 -2.95 -33.74 -20.89
CA SER A 88 -2.86 -33.74 -22.34
C SER A 88 -1.59 -32.98 -22.70
N ASP A 89 -0.73 -33.62 -23.47
CA ASP A 89 0.58 -33.16 -23.97
C ASP A 89 0.48 -31.89 -24.86
N GLY A 90 -0.60 -31.12 -24.74
CA GLY A 90 -0.82 -29.81 -25.31
C GLY A 90 -0.71 -28.74 -24.22
N SER A 91 0.52 -28.30 -24.01
CA SER A 91 0.97 -27.20 -23.16
C SER A 91 -0.08 -26.12 -22.84
N ASN A 92 -0.56 -26.07 -21.59
CA ASN A 92 -0.84 -24.77 -20.99
C ASN A 92 0.52 -24.18 -20.57
N SER A 93 1.31 -23.70 -21.56
CA SER A 93 2.64 -23.09 -21.34
C SER A 93 2.61 -21.92 -20.35
N THR A 94 1.42 -21.38 -20.11
CA THR A 94 1.12 -20.30 -19.17
C THR A 94 1.21 -20.73 -17.70
N LEU A 95 1.08 -22.02 -17.37
CA LEU A 95 1.04 -22.49 -15.99
C LEU A 95 2.43 -22.94 -15.49
N PRO A 96 2.85 -22.55 -14.29
CA PRO A 96 4.04 -23.08 -13.65
C PRO A 96 3.93 -24.59 -13.38
N ASN A 97 5.05 -25.30 -13.46
CA ASN A 97 5.13 -26.76 -13.24
C ASN A 97 4.72 -27.22 -11.82
N TRP A 98 4.70 -26.32 -10.83
CA TRP A 98 4.24 -26.61 -9.48
C TRP A 98 2.71 -26.53 -9.33
N VAL A 99 1.98 -26.02 -10.33
CA VAL A 99 0.52 -25.99 -10.34
C VAL A 99 -0.01 -27.30 -10.92
N ASN A 100 -0.59 -28.13 -10.07
CA ASN A 100 -1.25 -29.38 -10.46
C ASN A 100 -2.76 -29.31 -10.17
N GLY A 101 -3.57 -30.14 -10.85
CA GLY A 101 -5.01 -30.26 -10.61
C GLY A 101 -5.91 -29.78 -11.76
N PRO A 102 -7.25 -29.87 -11.59
CA PRO A 102 -8.24 -29.58 -12.63
C PRO A 102 -8.42 -28.06 -12.83
N VAL A 103 -7.35 -27.38 -13.26
CA VAL A 103 -7.34 -25.95 -13.54
C VAL A 103 -8.06 -25.68 -14.85
N ARG A 104 -8.98 -24.71 -14.83
CA ARG A 104 -9.67 -24.21 -16.02
C ARG A 104 -9.27 -22.77 -16.34
N SER A 105 -9.16 -22.51 -17.64
CA SER A 105 -9.02 -21.18 -18.22
C SER A 105 -7.91 -20.30 -17.61
N PRO A 106 -6.66 -20.79 -17.49
CA PRO A 106 -5.56 -19.95 -17.01
C PRO A 106 -5.34 -18.79 -17.97
N ARG A 107 -5.37 -17.56 -17.45
CA ARG A 107 -5.11 -16.36 -18.24
C ARG A 107 -4.18 -15.40 -17.50
N THR A 108 -3.28 -14.76 -18.23
CA THR A 108 -2.44 -13.69 -17.70
C THR A 108 -3.29 -12.44 -17.52
N ILE A 109 -3.34 -11.91 -16.29
CA ILE A 109 -4.05 -10.66 -15.95
C ILE A 109 -3.08 -9.52 -15.64
N GLY A 110 -1.79 -9.80 -15.55
CA GLY A 110 -0.76 -8.81 -15.31
C GLY A 110 0.62 -9.32 -15.72
N THR A 111 1.49 -8.40 -16.13
CA THR A 111 2.88 -8.69 -16.51
C THR A 111 3.82 -7.89 -15.61
N ARG A 112 5.13 -8.09 -15.74
CA ARG A 112 6.12 -7.29 -14.98
C ARG A 112 6.09 -5.81 -15.37
N GLU A 113 5.43 -5.47 -16.47
CA GLU A 113 5.18 -4.12 -16.98
C GLU A 113 3.88 -3.50 -16.47
N THR A 114 3.03 -4.25 -15.78
CA THR A 114 1.72 -3.75 -15.32
C THR A 114 1.38 -4.11 -13.88
N THR A 115 2.04 -5.12 -13.27
CA THR A 115 1.76 -5.58 -11.92
C THR A 115 3.01 -5.77 -11.07
N ALA A 116 2.90 -5.43 -9.78
CA ALA A 116 3.95 -5.59 -8.79
C ALA A 116 3.39 -5.87 -7.39
N GLN A 117 4.18 -6.56 -6.58
CA GLN A 117 3.99 -6.64 -5.14
C GLN A 117 4.68 -5.48 -4.44
N VAL A 118 4.06 -4.99 -3.38
CA VAL A 118 4.59 -3.93 -2.52
C VAL A 118 4.18 -4.23 -1.09
N HIS A 119 5.09 -3.98 -0.13
CA HIS A 119 4.72 -4.00 1.29
C HIS A 119 4.16 -2.63 1.71
N PRO A 120 2.83 -2.47 1.94
CA PRO A 120 2.23 -1.14 2.07
C PRO A 120 2.76 -0.35 3.26
N GLN A 121 2.98 -1.01 4.40
CA GLN A 121 3.51 -0.34 5.59
C GLN A 121 4.94 0.19 5.38
N LEU A 122 5.83 -0.61 4.81
CA LEU A 122 7.21 -0.21 4.54
C LEU A 122 7.26 0.88 3.46
N PHE A 123 6.39 0.81 2.46
CA PHE A 123 6.26 1.85 1.45
C PHE A 123 5.96 3.21 2.08
N THR A 124 4.90 3.30 2.88
CA THR A 124 4.51 4.56 3.54
C THR A 124 5.59 5.06 4.50
N ARG A 125 6.22 4.17 5.28
CA ARG A 125 7.31 4.56 6.19
C ARG A 125 8.51 5.13 5.43
N THR A 126 8.93 4.48 4.35
CA THR A 126 10.05 4.92 3.51
C THR A 126 9.78 6.29 2.90
N LEU A 127 8.55 6.50 2.38
CA LEU A 127 8.13 7.78 1.81
C LEU A 127 8.21 8.91 2.85
N ILE A 128 7.68 8.66 4.05
CA ILE A 128 7.69 9.63 5.15
C ILE A 128 9.12 9.94 5.60
N SER A 129 9.95 8.91 5.82
CA SER A 129 11.35 9.09 6.20
C SER A 129 12.11 9.94 5.18
N LYS A 130 11.93 9.67 3.88
CA LYS A 130 12.56 10.45 2.81
C LYS A 130 12.06 11.89 2.73
N ALA A 131 10.78 12.13 3.02
CA ALA A 131 10.23 13.47 3.10
C ALA A 131 10.86 14.29 4.26
N ILE A 132 11.05 13.66 5.41
CA ILE A 132 11.72 14.27 6.56
C ILE A 132 13.20 14.55 6.22
N GLU A 133 13.92 13.56 5.71
CA GLU A 133 15.36 13.64 5.40
C GLU A 133 15.68 14.68 4.33
N ASN A 134 14.97 14.66 3.20
CA ASN A 134 15.34 15.45 2.02
C ASN A 134 14.68 16.83 1.98
N TYR A 135 13.52 16.99 2.65
CA TYR A 135 12.69 18.19 2.55
C TYR A 135 12.36 18.84 3.90
N GLY A 136 12.87 18.29 5.01
CA GLY A 136 12.66 18.86 6.35
C GLY A 136 11.21 18.87 6.81
N VAL A 137 10.39 17.95 6.29
CA VAL A 137 8.97 17.82 6.66
C VAL A 137 8.85 17.43 8.15
N GLU A 138 8.02 18.14 8.92
CA GLU A 138 7.62 17.70 10.26
C GLU A 138 6.35 16.84 10.16
N VAL A 139 6.41 15.65 10.77
CA VAL A 139 5.29 14.72 10.82
C VAL A 139 4.69 14.74 12.21
N VAL A 140 3.43 15.14 12.28
CA VAL A 140 2.68 15.22 13.55
C VAL A 140 1.58 14.19 13.54
N ILE A 141 1.66 13.23 14.48
CA ILE A 141 0.62 12.21 14.63
C ILE A 141 -0.42 12.67 15.66
N ARG A 142 -1.52 13.28 15.20
CA ARG A 142 -2.59 13.83 16.06
C ARG A 142 -3.96 13.80 15.38
N LYS A 143 -5.01 13.93 16.18
CA LYS A 143 -6.38 14.14 15.70
C LYS A 143 -6.56 15.61 15.30
N LEU A 144 -6.93 15.84 14.05
CA LEU A 144 -7.49 17.11 13.58
C LEU A 144 -8.87 17.36 14.21
N GLU A 145 -9.09 18.55 14.78
CA GLU A 145 -10.37 18.98 15.37
C GLU A 145 -11.13 19.93 14.46
N SER A 146 -10.48 21.00 14.00
CA SER A 146 -11.06 21.96 13.06
C SER A 146 -10.00 22.58 12.14
N VAL A 147 -10.47 23.15 11.04
CA VAL A 147 -9.67 24.00 10.14
C VAL A 147 -10.30 25.39 10.18
N GLU A 148 -9.50 26.40 10.50
CA GLU A 148 -9.94 27.79 10.58
C GLU A 148 -9.67 28.49 9.25
N VAL A 149 -10.68 29.17 8.74
CA VAL A 149 -10.67 29.92 7.48
C VAL A 149 -10.98 31.37 7.81
N GLU A 150 -10.33 32.31 7.13
CA GLU A 150 -10.60 33.74 7.30
C GLU A 150 -12.01 34.07 6.79
N GLU A 151 -12.76 34.86 7.57
CA GLU A 151 -14.09 35.38 7.20
C GLU A 151 -13.99 36.62 6.30
N THR A 152 -13.03 36.61 5.37
CA THR A 152 -12.86 37.66 4.36
C THR A 152 -13.49 37.24 3.03
N GLN A 153 -13.62 38.20 2.09
CA GLN A 153 -14.14 37.95 0.73
C GLN A 153 -13.36 36.86 -0.02
N GLU A 154 -12.09 36.64 0.35
CA GLU A 154 -11.29 35.51 -0.11
C GLU A 154 -11.26 34.43 0.97
N SER A 155 -11.77 33.23 0.64
CA SER A 155 -11.79 32.06 1.52
C SER A 155 -10.37 31.48 1.65
N ARG A 156 -9.56 32.07 2.53
CA ARG A 156 -8.18 31.65 2.80
C ARG A 156 -8.09 30.87 4.10
N VAL A 157 -7.35 29.77 4.08
CA VAL A 157 -7.09 29.01 5.31
C VAL A 157 -6.13 29.81 6.18
N ARG A 158 -6.43 29.89 7.47
CA ARG A 158 -5.59 30.57 8.47
C ARG A 158 -4.79 29.58 9.30
N SER A 159 -5.49 28.58 9.84
CA SER A 159 -4.91 27.68 10.83
C SER A 159 -5.59 26.32 10.87
N VAL A 160 -4.91 25.39 11.52
CA VAL A 160 -5.39 24.04 11.81
C VAL A 160 -5.35 23.82 13.31
N VAL A 161 -6.47 23.40 13.90
CA VAL A 161 -6.59 23.10 15.32
C VAL A 161 -6.50 21.59 15.53
N LEU A 162 -5.49 21.18 16.30
CA LEU A 162 -5.26 19.80 16.68
C LEU A 162 -5.79 19.52 18.07
N ASN A 163 -6.04 18.25 18.35
CA ASN A 163 -6.44 17.78 19.65
C ASN A 163 -5.49 18.25 20.76
N ARG A 164 -6.09 18.69 21.88
CA ARG A 164 -5.43 19.39 23.01
C ARG A 164 -5.05 20.85 22.72
N GLY A 165 -5.72 21.49 21.75
CA GLY A 165 -5.61 22.93 21.52
C GLY A 165 -4.30 23.40 20.87
N ARG A 166 -3.49 22.50 20.30
CA ARG A 166 -2.31 22.91 19.52
C ARG A 166 -2.79 23.50 18.19
N VAL A 167 -2.43 24.75 17.92
CA VAL A 167 -2.75 25.44 16.67
C VAL A 167 -1.51 25.48 15.78
N ILE A 168 -1.71 25.23 14.49
CA ILE A 168 -0.68 25.30 13.46
C ILE A 168 -1.16 26.28 12.39
N ASN A 169 -0.44 27.39 12.20
CA ASN A 169 -0.75 28.35 11.13
C ASN A 169 -0.35 27.77 9.78
N SER A 170 -1.21 27.92 8.77
CA SER A 170 -0.98 27.37 7.44
C SER A 170 -1.82 28.09 6.41
N ASP A 171 -1.20 28.45 5.28
CA ASP A 171 -1.89 29.11 4.16
C ASP A 171 -2.71 28.14 3.29
N MET A 172 -2.38 26.83 3.36
CA MET A 172 -3.04 25.78 2.60
C MET A 172 -3.09 24.48 3.40
N VAL A 173 -4.23 23.78 3.32
CA VAL A 173 -4.46 22.50 4.00
C VAL A 173 -5.00 21.48 3.00
N VAL A 174 -4.37 20.31 2.95
CA VAL A 174 -4.80 19.18 2.11
C VAL A 174 -5.36 18.08 3.00
N LEU A 175 -6.63 17.73 2.82
CA LEU A 175 -7.30 16.67 3.57
C LEU A 175 -7.25 15.33 2.82
N ALA A 176 -6.21 14.54 3.07
CA ALA A 176 -6.01 13.21 2.45
C ALA A 176 -6.60 12.05 3.29
N ARG A 177 -7.88 12.14 3.65
CA ARG A 177 -8.57 11.07 4.42
C ARG A 177 -9.37 10.14 3.53
N ARG A 178 -9.39 8.84 3.85
CA ARG A 178 -10.39 7.93 3.28
C ARG A 178 -11.76 8.28 3.86
N LYS A 179 -12.79 8.33 3.03
CA LYS A 179 -14.18 8.35 3.52
C LYS A 179 -14.44 6.95 4.10
N CYS A 180 -14.72 6.86 5.39
CA CYS A 180 -15.22 5.64 6.01
C CYS A 180 -16.71 5.49 5.69
#